data_AF-A0A0N4X5V1-F1
#
_entry.id   AF-A0A0N4X5V1-F1
#
_cell.length_a   1.000
_cell.length_b   1.000
_cell.length_c   1.000
_cell.angle_alpha   90.00
_cell.angle_beta   90.00
_cell.angle_gamma   90.00
#
_symmetry.space_group_name_H-M   'P 1'
#
loop_
_entity.id
_entity.type
_entity.pdbx_description
1 polymer ?
#
loop_
_entity_poly.entity_id
_entity_poly.type
_entity_poly.pdbx_seq_one_letter_code
_entity_poly.pdbx_strand_id
1 'polypeptide(L)'
;MLALGYLLLLHLLVYTAAQNPLSTLQFVAFWFRHGERTPTHYMYFPKEIPPLIRYTEAEPGELTNRGIQQAYQRGQFIRTHYDSFLGLVYRPSELIMNNTQLPYPRWAEPLRANVSLYRNIFHQRMIDAQSETAGRYHSEMLLSFIEDHLNRPLMARNKAVFISGHDSNFMALGRQLNITQIANEMLPFAALLTVELHVINGTNFVELWLSPTLTEELVRVDIPQCPNPCRLETLQNVLKDRRLSKPSWEAQCLGLEANAYDGIVT
;
A
#
# COMPACT_ATOMS: atom_id res chain seq x y z
N MET A 1 -28.17 -0.46 -50.41
CA MET A 1 -27.23 0.36 -49.61
C MET A 1 -27.46 0.20 -48.11
N LEU A 2 -28.62 0.59 -47.54
CA LEU A 2 -28.86 0.55 -46.08
C LEU A 2 -28.40 -0.72 -45.34
N ALA A 3 -28.73 -1.92 -45.85
CA ALA A 3 -28.32 -3.18 -45.23
C ALA A 3 -26.78 -3.40 -45.16
N LEU A 4 -26.03 -2.93 -46.15
CA LEU A 4 -24.56 -2.98 -46.14
C LEU A 4 -23.98 -2.01 -45.09
N GLY A 5 -24.59 -0.83 -44.94
CA GLY A 5 -24.23 0.11 -43.87
C GLY A 5 -24.49 -0.46 -42.48
N TYR A 6 -25.62 -1.16 -42.29
CA TYR A 6 -25.95 -1.82 -41.03
C TYR A 6 -24.98 -2.95 -40.68
N LEU A 7 -24.59 -3.79 -41.66
CA LEU A 7 -23.59 -4.84 -41.46
C LEU A 7 -22.19 -4.27 -41.13
N LEU A 8 -21.76 -3.21 -41.83
CA LEU A 8 -20.50 -2.50 -41.52
C LEU A 8 -20.53 -1.89 -40.11
N LEU A 9 -21.64 -1.30 -39.69
CA LEU A 9 -21.79 -0.68 -38.39
C LEU A 9 -21.85 -1.73 -37.27
N LEU A 10 -22.49 -2.89 -37.50
CA LEU A 10 -22.40 -4.05 -36.61
C LEU A 10 -20.98 -4.61 -36.50
N HIS A 11 -20.25 -4.74 -37.62
CA HIS A 11 -18.85 -5.18 -37.58
C HIS A 11 -17.95 -4.18 -36.84
N LEU A 12 -18.16 -2.87 -37.02
CA LEU A 12 -17.46 -1.84 -36.24
C LEU A 12 -17.78 -1.94 -34.75
N LEU A 13 -19.05 -2.09 -34.36
CA LEU A 13 -19.45 -2.27 -32.95
C LEU A 13 -18.83 -3.53 -32.33
N VAL A 14 -18.86 -4.66 -33.05
CA VAL A 14 -18.24 -5.92 -32.59
C VAL A 14 -16.71 -5.78 -32.51
N TYR A 15 -16.07 -5.10 -33.46
CA TYR A 15 -14.63 -4.87 -33.45
C TYR A 15 -14.20 -3.96 -32.30
N THR A 16 -14.92 -2.86 -32.05
CA THR A 16 -14.65 -2.00 -30.88
C THR A 16 -14.94 -2.69 -29.55
N ALA A 17 -15.98 -3.53 -29.48
CA ALA A 17 -16.26 -4.34 -28.30
C ALA A 17 -15.15 -5.38 -28.03
N ALA A 18 -14.62 -6.00 -29.08
CA ALA A 18 -13.53 -6.98 -29.00
C ALA A 18 -12.14 -6.34 -28.79
N GLN A 19 -11.95 -5.06 -29.12
CA GLN A 19 -10.72 -4.32 -28.82
C GLN A 19 -10.65 -3.78 -27.38
N ASN A 20 -11.76 -3.79 -26.63
CA ASN A 20 -11.68 -3.65 -25.18
C ASN A 20 -11.18 -4.99 -24.60
N PRO A 21 -9.96 -5.08 -24.05
CA PRO A 21 -9.52 -6.29 -23.39
C PRO A 21 -10.44 -6.56 -22.19
N LEU A 22 -10.81 -7.83 -21.97
CA LEU A 22 -11.59 -8.27 -20.81
C LEU A 22 -10.74 -8.23 -19.53
N SER A 23 -10.41 -7.01 -19.09
CA SER A 23 -9.84 -6.76 -17.77
C SER A 23 -10.79 -7.33 -16.73
N THR A 24 -10.28 -8.31 -15.98
CA THR A 24 -11.02 -9.05 -14.97
C THR A 24 -10.20 -9.02 -13.71
N LEU A 25 -10.67 -8.24 -12.73
CA LEU A 25 -10.02 -8.03 -11.45
C LEU A 25 -9.81 -9.38 -10.74
N GLN A 26 -8.57 -9.88 -10.74
CA GLN A 26 -8.23 -11.15 -10.08
C GLN A 26 -7.97 -10.96 -8.59
N PHE A 27 -7.45 -9.78 -8.22
CA PHE A 27 -6.84 -9.52 -6.93
C PHE A 27 -6.89 -8.03 -6.57
N VAL A 28 -7.13 -7.74 -5.29
CA VAL A 28 -6.97 -6.41 -4.68
C VAL A 28 -6.31 -6.59 -3.31
N ALA A 29 -5.23 -5.84 -3.06
CA ALA A 29 -4.66 -5.65 -1.73
C ALA A 29 -5.08 -4.27 -1.21
N PHE A 30 -5.98 -4.23 -0.22
CA PHE A 30 -6.22 -2.99 0.50
C PHE A 30 -5.16 -2.76 1.57
N TRP A 31 -4.51 -1.60 1.51
CA TRP A 31 -3.74 -1.01 2.60
C TRP A 31 -4.56 0.13 3.20
N PHE A 32 -4.46 0.32 4.51
CA PHE A 32 -5.07 1.44 5.21
C PHE A 32 -4.34 1.67 6.52
N ARG A 33 -3.64 2.80 6.63
CA ARG A 33 -3.17 3.33 7.90
C ARG A 33 -4.40 3.66 8.76
N HIS A 34 -4.40 3.39 10.05
CA HIS A 34 -5.47 3.78 10.98
C HIS A 34 -5.84 5.32 10.92
N GLY A 35 -6.93 6.13 11.21
CA GLY A 35 -8.39 6.34 11.63
C GLY A 35 -8.97 6.90 13.05
N GLU A 36 -8.53 8.01 13.66
CA GLU A 36 -8.62 8.48 15.10
C GLU A 36 -8.29 7.53 16.31
N ARG A 37 -7.23 7.88 17.08
CA ARG A 37 -6.81 7.24 18.36
C ARG A 37 -6.04 8.22 19.25
N THR A 38 -5.81 7.88 20.52
CA THR A 38 -4.96 8.65 21.44
C THR A 38 -3.45 8.51 21.13
N PRO A 39 -2.59 9.44 21.60
CA PRO A 39 -1.13 9.32 21.48
C PRO A 39 -0.60 8.06 22.19
N THR A 40 0.32 7.32 21.55
CA THR A 40 0.91 6.11 22.17
C THR A 40 1.86 6.46 23.32
N HIS A 41 2.54 7.59 23.19
CA HIS A 41 3.33 8.23 24.23
C HIS A 41 3.01 9.72 24.15
N TYR A 42 2.71 10.34 25.28
CA TYR A 42 2.60 11.79 25.36
C TYR A 42 4.01 12.37 25.44
N MET A 43 4.35 13.28 24.54
CA MET A 43 5.69 13.83 24.42
C MET A 43 5.86 14.97 25.43
N TYR A 44 6.69 14.74 26.45
CA TYR A 44 7.10 15.74 27.45
C TYR A 44 8.60 15.99 27.33
N PHE A 45 9.05 17.23 27.46
CA PHE A 45 10.49 17.53 27.49
C PHE A 45 11.06 17.31 28.91
N PRO A 46 12.37 17.00 29.09
CA PRO A 46 12.96 16.65 30.40
C PRO A 46 12.91 17.72 31.50
N LYS A 47 12.28 18.88 31.26
CA LYS A 47 12.06 19.97 32.21
C LYS A 47 10.59 20.40 32.31
N GLU A 48 9.69 19.78 31.55
CA GLU A 48 8.25 19.98 31.68
C GLU A 48 7.70 19.05 32.76
N ILE A 49 6.80 19.57 33.59
CA ILE A 49 5.99 18.74 34.49
C ILE A 49 4.93 18.05 33.61
N PRO A 50 4.83 16.71 33.59
CA PRO A 50 3.78 16.03 32.84
C PRO A 50 2.39 16.53 33.26
N PRO A 51 1.53 16.95 32.30
CA PRO A 51 0.19 17.41 32.63
C PRO A 51 -0.62 16.29 33.29
N LEU A 52 -1.49 16.66 34.24
CA LEU A 52 -2.50 15.75 34.78
C LEU A 52 -3.51 15.39 33.70
N ILE A 53 -3.26 14.28 33.00
CA ILE A 53 -4.19 13.68 32.05
C ILE A 53 -5.40 13.20 32.84
N ARG A 54 -6.50 13.96 32.75
CA ARG A 54 -7.81 13.52 33.24
C ARG A 54 -8.28 12.37 32.35
N TYR A 55 -9.08 11.47 32.95
CA TYR A 55 -9.68 10.33 32.26
C TYR A 55 -10.22 10.70 30.87
N THR A 56 -9.60 10.12 29.85
CA THR A 56 -10.04 10.16 28.45
C THR A 56 -10.95 8.97 28.16
N GLU A 57 -11.69 9.04 27.05
CA GLU A 57 -12.60 7.96 26.63
C GLU A 57 -11.90 6.65 26.20
N ALA A 58 -10.57 6.62 26.19
CA ALA A 58 -9.71 5.48 25.89
C ALA A 58 -8.30 5.68 26.48
N GLU A 59 -7.52 4.60 26.65
CA GLU A 59 -6.15 4.61 27.18
C GLU A 59 -5.08 5.06 26.14
N PRO A 60 -3.80 5.30 26.52
CA PRO A 60 -2.75 5.74 25.60
C PRO A 60 -2.43 4.71 24.50
N GLY A 61 -2.69 5.07 23.24
CA GLY A 61 -2.60 4.19 22.07
C GLY A 61 -3.93 3.62 21.56
N GLU A 62 -5.03 3.76 22.31
CA GLU A 62 -6.34 3.20 21.96
C GLU A 62 -7.23 4.15 21.13
N LEU A 63 -8.22 3.57 20.44
CA LEU A 63 -9.18 4.29 19.59
C LEU A 63 -10.09 5.24 20.38
N THR A 64 -10.42 6.38 19.77
CA THR A 64 -11.51 7.25 20.24
C THR A 64 -12.86 6.74 19.74
N ASN A 65 -13.98 7.15 20.38
CA ASN A 65 -15.32 6.82 19.89
C ASN A 65 -15.57 7.38 18.47
N ARG A 66 -14.94 8.51 18.17
CA ARG A 66 -14.92 9.14 16.85
C ARG A 66 -14.09 8.33 15.84
N GLY A 67 -12.99 7.71 16.24
CA GLY A 67 -12.20 6.81 15.41
C GLY A 67 -12.97 5.55 15.00
N ILE A 68 -13.77 5.00 15.93
CA ILE A 68 -14.69 3.89 15.64
C ILE A 68 -15.71 4.29 14.57
N GLN A 69 -16.28 5.51 14.62
CA GLN A 69 -17.16 6.01 13.55
C GLN A 69 -16.43 6.22 12.21
N GLN A 70 -15.18 6.70 12.22
CA GLN A 70 -14.38 6.84 11.00
C GLN A 70 -14.08 5.48 10.34
N ALA A 71 -13.82 4.44 11.15
CA ALA A 71 -13.69 3.06 10.68
C ALA A 71 -14.98 2.56 10.01
N TYR A 72 -16.12 2.75 10.67
CA TYR A 72 -17.44 2.32 10.19
C TYR A 72 -17.78 2.93 8.82
N GLN A 73 -17.62 4.24 8.67
CA GLN A 73 -17.88 4.95 7.39
C GLN A 73 -16.96 4.47 6.27
N ARG A 74 -15.73 4.03 6.58
CA ARG A 74 -14.82 3.45 5.57
C ARG A 74 -15.20 2.03 5.17
N GLY A 75 -15.67 1.21 6.10
CA GLY A 75 -16.29 -0.07 5.79
C GLY A 75 -17.46 0.08 4.81
N GLN A 76 -18.33 1.07 5.02
CA GLN A 76 -19.44 1.37 4.10
C GLN A 76 -18.96 1.74 2.68
N PHE A 77 -17.94 2.60 2.55
CA PHE A 77 -17.42 2.98 1.23
C PHE A 77 -16.81 1.80 0.46
N ILE A 78 -15.95 1.01 1.12
CA ILE A 78 -15.30 -0.16 0.52
C ILE A 78 -16.34 -1.20 0.13
N ARG A 79 -17.35 -1.43 0.99
CA ARG A 79 -18.49 -2.31 0.69
C ARG A 79 -19.20 -1.87 -0.59
N THR A 80 -19.54 -0.58 -0.71
CA THR A 80 -20.27 -0.07 -1.89
C THR A 80 -19.47 -0.20 -3.19
N HIS A 81 -18.16 0.05 -3.18
CA HIS A 81 -17.34 0.00 -4.41
C HIS A 81 -16.94 -1.42 -4.84
N TYR A 82 -16.81 -2.36 -3.89
CA TYR A 82 -16.28 -3.71 -4.16
C TYR A 82 -17.26 -4.85 -3.81
N ASP A 83 -18.55 -4.54 -3.63
CA ASP A 83 -19.61 -5.48 -3.21
C ASP A 83 -19.58 -6.81 -4.00
N SER A 84 -19.50 -6.70 -5.32
CA SER A 84 -19.50 -7.79 -6.29
C SER A 84 -18.20 -8.62 -6.30
N PHE A 85 -17.07 -8.03 -5.91
CA PHE A 85 -15.77 -8.70 -5.84
C PHE A 85 -15.56 -9.39 -4.49
N LEU A 86 -16.00 -8.76 -3.40
CA LEU A 86 -15.83 -9.24 -2.03
C LEU A 86 -16.89 -10.28 -1.62
N GLY A 87 -18.08 -10.26 -2.24
CA GLY A 87 -19.17 -11.19 -1.93
C GLY A 87 -19.83 -10.92 -0.56
N LEU A 88 -20.79 -11.75 -0.15
CA LEU A 88 -21.71 -11.42 0.95
C LEU A 88 -21.21 -11.78 2.38
N VAL A 89 -20.10 -12.51 2.52
CA VAL A 89 -19.68 -13.08 3.82
C VAL A 89 -18.36 -12.47 4.30
N TYR A 90 -18.44 -11.65 5.35
CA TYR A 90 -17.29 -11.02 6.01
C TYR A 90 -16.46 -12.02 6.83
N ARG A 91 -15.14 -11.74 6.99
CA ARG A 91 -14.23 -12.47 7.90
C ARG A 91 -13.36 -11.47 8.68
N PRO A 92 -13.06 -11.69 9.97
CA PRO A 92 -12.79 -10.56 10.87
C PRO A 92 -11.33 -10.07 10.96
N SER A 93 -10.44 -10.50 10.06
CA SER A 93 -8.99 -10.28 10.13
C SER A 93 -8.51 -8.91 9.61
N GLU A 94 -9.40 -7.92 9.52
CA GLU A 94 -9.26 -6.75 8.63
C GLU A 94 -9.67 -5.42 9.33
N LEU A 95 -8.79 -4.39 9.29
CA LEU A 95 -8.96 -2.95 9.68
C LEU A 95 -9.05 -2.52 11.17
N ILE A 96 -8.28 -1.51 11.63
CA ILE A 96 -8.75 -0.32 12.42
C ILE A 96 -7.83 0.97 12.29
N MET A 97 -7.92 2.01 13.18
CA MET A 97 -8.07 3.49 12.91
C MET A 97 -7.51 4.44 14.12
N ASN A 98 -6.78 5.63 14.34
CA ASN A 98 -5.76 6.78 13.96
C ASN A 98 -5.85 8.17 13.11
N ASN A 99 -6.05 9.40 13.65
CA ASN A 99 -6.33 10.68 12.89
C ASN A 99 -6.03 11.93 13.76
N THR A 100 -5.97 13.16 13.18
CA THR A 100 -5.36 14.35 13.81
C THR A 100 -6.30 15.56 14.03
N GLN A 101 -6.65 15.86 15.30
CA GLN A 101 -7.09 17.21 15.72
C GLN A 101 -6.64 17.53 17.16
N LEU A 102 -5.47 18.17 17.33
CA LEU A 102 -4.98 18.72 18.61
C LEU A 102 -4.25 20.07 18.39
N PRO A 103 -4.35 21.03 19.34
CA PRO A 103 -3.60 22.29 19.29
C PRO A 103 -2.14 22.12 19.74
N TYR A 104 -1.24 22.93 19.18
CA TYR A 104 0.20 22.91 19.52
C TYR A 104 0.52 23.74 20.78
N PRO A 105 1.57 23.39 21.55
CA PRO A 105 2.12 24.25 22.59
C PRO A 105 2.60 25.59 22.03
N ARG A 106 2.48 26.68 22.81
CA ARG A 106 2.85 28.04 22.37
C ARG A 106 4.31 28.17 21.91
N TRP A 107 5.24 27.40 22.47
CA TRP A 107 6.65 27.39 22.06
C TRP A 107 6.87 26.74 20.68
N ALA A 108 5.95 25.89 20.24
CA ALA A 108 6.01 25.16 18.97
C ALA A 108 5.34 25.91 17.80
N GLU A 109 4.59 26.99 18.06
CA GLU A 109 3.94 27.81 17.02
C GLU A 109 4.91 28.32 15.92
N PRO A 110 6.14 28.80 16.23
CA PRO A 110 7.12 29.16 15.19
C PRO A 110 7.54 28.01 14.27
N LEU A 111 7.35 26.76 14.71
CA LEU A 111 7.64 25.55 13.93
C LEU A 111 6.39 24.98 13.24
N ARG A 112 5.17 25.39 13.64
CA ARG A 112 3.89 24.75 13.29
C ARG A 112 3.67 24.54 11.80
N ALA A 113 3.97 25.55 10.98
CA ALA A 113 3.88 25.47 9.52
C ALA A 113 4.82 24.39 8.92
N ASN A 114 5.94 24.13 9.60
CA ASN A 114 6.99 23.22 9.15
C ASN A 114 6.99 21.86 9.87
N VAL A 115 6.12 21.61 10.87
CA VAL A 115 6.10 20.33 11.61
C VAL A 115 5.89 19.14 10.66
N SER A 116 4.99 19.25 9.69
CA SER A 116 4.80 18.22 8.66
C SER A 116 6.06 18.00 7.81
N LEU A 117 6.77 19.07 7.44
CA LEU A 117 8.03 18.99 6.69
C LEU A 117 9.14 18.32 7.51
N TYR A 118 9.34 18.73 8.77
CA TYR A 118 10.34 18.12 9.65
C TYR A 118 10.01 16.64 9.93
N ARG A 119 8.73 16.31 10.12
CA ARG A 119 8.27 14.92 10.27
C ARG A 119 8.56 14.11 9.02
N ASN A 120 8.24 14.62 7.82
CA ASN A 120 8.51 13.93 6.57
C ASN A 120 10.02 13.74 6.36
N ILE A 121 10.86 14.76 6.58
CA ILE A 121 12.33 14.66 6.49
C ILE A 121 12.89 13.64 7.49
N PHE A 122 12.39 13.60 8.72
CA PHE A 122 12.80 12.60 9.72
C PHE A 122 12.46 11.18 9.26
N HIS A 123 11.23 10.95 8.76
CA HIS A 123 10.82 9.62 8.28
C HIS A 123 11.59 9.23 7.02
N GLN A 124 11.82 10.13 6.06
CA GLN A 124 12.70 9.86 4.91
C GLN A 124 14.08 9.37 5.37
N ARG A 125 14.73 10.08 6.30
CA ARG A 125 16.07 9.69 6.81
C ARG A 125 16.07 8.37 7.57
N MET A 126 15.01 8.06 8.33
CA MET A 126 14.84 6.76 8.99
C MET A 126 14.67 5.63 7.97
N ILE A 127 13.93 5.86 6.89
CA ILE A 127 13.78 4.90 5.79
C ILE A 127 15.09 4.73 5.01
N ASP A 128 15.80 5.80 4.71
CA ASP A 128 17.10 5.75 4.01
C ASP A 128 18.13 4.94 4.82
N ALA A 129 18.17 5.14 6.14
CA ALA A 129 19.01 4.36 7.05
C ALA A 129 18.61 2.86 7.17
N GLN A 130 17.44 2.48 6.67
CA GLN A 130 16.91 1.11 6.70
C GLN A 130 16.62 0.54 5.28
N SER A 131 16.98 1.28 4.23
CA SER A 131 16.67 0.94 2.82
C SER A 131 17.25 -0.42 2.44
N GLU A 132 18.50 -0.66 2.78
CA GLU A 132 19.23 -1.86 2.37
C GLU A 132 18.86 -3.11 3.17
N THR A 133 18.11 -2.99 4.26
CA THR A 133 17.69 -4.12 5.10
C THR A 133 16.17 -4.29 5.07
N ALA A 134 15.43 -3.44 5.81
CA ALA A 134 13.98 -3.47 5.81
C ALA A 134 13.40 -3.07 4.45
N GLY A 135 13.97 -2.07 3.76
CA GLY A 135 13.49 -1.64 2.45
C GLY A 135 13.49 -2.77 1.42
N ARG A 136 14.64 -3.44 1.23
CA ARG A 136 14.76 -4.59 0.31
C ARG A 136 13.80 -5.74 0.62
N TYR A 137 13.51 -5.99 1.90
CA TYR A 137 12.53 -6.99 2.32
C TYR A 137 11.08 -6.61 1.93
N HIS A 138 10.74 -5.32 1.83
CA HIS A 138 9.45 -4.90 1.28
C HIS A 138 9.35 -5.14 -0.23
N SER A 139 10.44 -4.94 -0.99
CA SER A 139 10.54 -5.34 -2.40
C SER A 139 10.31 -6.84 -2.58
N GLU A 140 10.88 -7.64 -1.67
CA GLU A 140 10.72 -9.09 -1.64
C GLU A 140 9.27 -9.49 -1.34
N MET A 141 8.65 -8.91 -0.30
CA MET A 141 7.23 -9.15 0.00
C MET A 141 6.33 -8.82 -1.20
N LEU A 142 6.55 -7.68 -1.87
CA LEU A 142 5.76 -7.24 -3.01
C LEU A 142 5.74 -8.26 -4.15
N LEU A 143 6.91 -8.77 -4.57
CA LEU A 143 7.00 -9.73 -5.67
C LEU A 143 6.67 -11.15 -5.22
N SER A 144 7.09 -11.57 -4.02
CA SER A 144 6.81 -12.93 -3.53
C SER A 144 5.32 -13.21 -3.43
N PHE A 145 4.44 -12.26 -3.06
CA PHE A 145 2.98 -12.49 -3.08
C PHE A 145 2.42 -12.75 -4.50
N ILE A 146 2.98 -12.09 -5.53
CA ILE A 146 2.60 -12.30 -6.93
C ILE A 146 3.11 -13.65 -7.43
N GLU A 147 4.37 -13.97 -7.10
CA GLU A 147 5.03 -15.22 -7.48
C GLU A 147 4.36 -16.43 -6.78
N ASP A 148 4.01 -16.32 -5.49
CA ASP A 148 3.22 -17.33 -4.76
C ASP A 148 1.85 -17.57 -5.39
N HIS A 149 1.13 -16.49 -5.76
CA HIS A 149 -0.17 -16.62 -6.42
C HIS A 149 -0.03 -17.40 -7.74
N LEU A 150 0.99 -17.10 -8.54
CA LEU A 150 1.23 -17.75 -9.82
C LEU A 150 1.69 -19.21 -9.67
N ASN A 151 2.55 -19.50 -8.71
CA ASN A 151 3.10 -20.84 -8.49
C ASN A 151 2.10 -21.82 -7.84
N ARG A 152 1.07 -21.33 -7.14
CA ARG A 152 0.04 -22.17 -6.54
C ARG A 152 -0.87 -22.82 -7.61
N PRO A 153 -1.29 -24.10 -7.41
CA PRO A 153 -2.33 -24.74 -8.20
C PRO A 153 -3.61 -23.90 -8.24
N LEU A 154 -4.32 -23.87 -9.38
CA LEU A 154 -5.46 -22.97 -9.61
C LEU A 154 -6.51 -22.98 -8.48
N MET A 155 -6.82 -24.15 -7.91
CA MET A 155 -7.81 -24.31 -6.83
C MET A 155 -7.31 -23.85 -5.44
N ALA A 156 -6.03 -23.49 -5.31
CA ALA A 156 -5.37 -23.04 -4.08
C ALA A 156 -4.79 -21.62 -4.19
N ARG A 157 -5.10 -20.89 -5.27
CA ARG A 157 -4.66 -19.49 -5.44
C ARG A 157 -5.47 -18.54 -4.56
N ASN A 158 -4.77 -17.71 -3.79
CA ASN A 158 -5.41 -16.65 -3.00
C ASN A 158 -5.92 -15.53 -3.95
N LYS A 159 -7.20 -15.15 -3.82
CA LYS A 159 -7.76 -13.97 -4.52
C LYS A 159 -7.33 -12.62 -3.93
N ALA A 160 -6.85 -12.58 -2.69
CA ALA A 160 -6.45 -11.34 -2.03
C ALA A 160 -5.38 -11.63 -0.97
N VAL A 161 -4.57 -10.62 -0.66
CA VAL A 161 -3.69 -10.55 0.51
C VAL A 161 -3.81 -9.13 1.05
N PHE A 162 -4.20 -8.99 2.31
CA PHE A 162 -4.35 -7.69 2.97
C PHE A 162 -3.14 -7.43 3.87
N ILE A 163 -2.53 -6.25 3.73
CA ILE A 163 -1.27 -5.92 4.40
C ILE A 163 -1.50 -4.64 5.20
N SER A 164 -1.70 -4.80 6.51
CA SER A 164 -1.90 -3.70 7.45
C SER A 164 -0.57 -3.02 7.79
N GLY A 165 -0.09 -2.17 6.88
CA GLY A 165 1.14 -1.39 7.06
C GLY A 165 0.98 -0.03 7.75
N HIS A 166 2.13 0.61 7.94
CA HIS A 166 2.31 2.00 8.37
C HIS A 166 2.83 2.86 7.19
N ASP A 167 2.80 4.18 7.38
CA ASP A 167 3.43 5.17 6.49
C ASP A 167 4.87 4.81 6.05
N SER A 168 5.68 4.31 6.99
CA SER A 168 7.05 3.83 6.74
C SER A 168 7.14 2.73 5.67
N ASN A 169 6.18 1.79 5.62
CA ASN A 169 6.19 0.70 4.64
C ASN A 169 5.92 1.22 3.22
N PHE A 170 5.02 2.21 3.07
CA PHE A 170 4.81 2.91 1.81
C PHE A 170 6.08 3.64 1.38
N MET A 171 6.68 4.43 2.27
CA MET A 171 7.89 5.19 1.95
C MET A 171 9.06 4.27 1.55
N ALA A 172 9.21 3.11 2.20
CA ALA A 172 10.18 2.08 1.84
C ALA A 172 9.92 1.53 0.42
N LEU A 173 8.70 1.07 0.12
CA LEU A 173 8.31 0.62 -1.23
C LEU A 173 8.50 1.71 -2.28
N GLY A 174 8.17 2.96 -1.95
CA GLY A 174 8.38 4.13 -2.81
C GLY A 174 9.86 4.34 -3.13
N ARG A 175 10.77 4.25 -2.15
CA ARG A 175 12.23 4.34 -2.39
C ARG A 175 12.73 3.18 -3.26
N GLN A 176 12.29 1.96 -2.98
CA GLN A 176 12.69 0.76 -3.72
C GLN A 176 12.16 0.72 -5.17
N LEU A 177 10.96 1.22 -5.43
CA LEU A 177 10.40 1.40 -6.78
C LEU A 177 10.77 2.75 -7.43
N ASN A 178 11.48 3.62 -6.73
CA ASN A 178 11.80 5.01 -7.13
C ASN A 178 10.56 5.93 -7.36
N ILE A 179 9.40 5.59 -6.80
CA ILE A 179 8.14 6.32 -6.94
C ILE A 179 8.14 7.51 -5.97
N THR A 180 8.58 8.68 -6.43
CA THR A 180 8.80 9.88 -5.61
C THR A 180 7.58 10.31 -4.77
N GLN A 181 6.37 10.25 -5.33
CA GLN A 181 5.13 10.63 -4.65
C GLN A 181 4.79 9.75 -3.42
N ILE A 182 5.35 8.54 -3.34
CA ILE A 182 5.23 7.63 -2.19
C ILE A 182 6.52 7.66 -1.35
N ALA A 183 7.68 7.82 -2.00
CA ALA A 183 9.00 7.79 -1.36
C ALA A 183 9.33 9.01 -0.49
N ASN A 184 8.67 10.15 -0.74
CA ASN A 184 9.06 11.45 -0.17
C ASN A 184 7.99 12.08 0.73
N GLU A 185 6.72 11.74 0.54
CA GLU A 185 5.61 12.26 1.33
C GLU A 185 5.05 11.17 2.25
N MET A 186 4.84 11.51 3.52
CA MET A 186 4.13 10.65 4.45
C MET A 186 2.65 10.63 4.05
N LEU A 187 2.22 9.53 3.43
CA LEU A 187 0.84 9.37 3.00
C LEU A 187 -0.16 9.55 4.17
N PRO A 188 -1.38 10.06 3.89
CA PRO A 188 -2.38 10.31 4.91
C PRO A 188 -2.78 9.07 5.73
N PHE A 189 -3.51 9.33 6.81
CA PHE A 189 -4.25 8.27 7.48
C PHE A 189 -5.28 7.65 6.54
N ALA A 190 -5.34 6.33 6.56
CA ALA A 190 -6.11 5.44 5.68
C ALA A 190 -5.79 5.49 4.17
N ALA A 191 -4.60 5.95 3.80
CA ALA A 191 -4.08 5.83 2.43
C ALA A 191 -3.97 4.37 1.97
N LEU A 192 -4.24 4.15 0.68
CA LEU A 192 -4.36 2.85 0.01
C LEU A 192 -3.44 2.78 -1.22
N LEU A 193 -2.51 1.82 -1.24
CA LEU A 193 -1.75 1.41 -2.43
C LEU A 193 -2.21 0.02 -2.88
N THR A 194 -3.04 -0.04 -3.92
CA THR A 194 -3.40 -1.31 -4.55
C THR A 194 -2.29 -1.74 -5.51
N VAL A 195 -1.98 -3.03 -5.51
CA VAL A 195 -1.13 -3.69 -6.51
C VAL A 195 -1.97 -4.79 -7.16
N GLU A 196 -2.17 -4.70 -8.47
CA GLU A 196 -3.06 -5.59 -9.22
C GLU A 196 -2.25 -6.46 -10.18
N LEU A 197 -2.63 -7.74 -10.29
CA LEU A 197 -2.08 -8.68 -11.28
C LEU A 197 -3.13 -8.94 -12.38
N HIS A 198 -2.79 -8.55 -13.60
CA HIS A 198 -3.62 -8.67 -14.80
C HIS A 198 -3.01 -9.68 -15.78
N VAL A 199 -3.85 -10.40 -16.52
CA VAL A 199 -3.42 -11.27 -17.64
C VAL A 199 -3.97 -10.71 -18.94
N ILE A 200 -3.07 -10.23 -19.80
CA ILE A 200 -3.45 -9.64 -21.10
C ILE A 200 -2.77 -10.49 -22.19
N ASN A 201 -3.58 -11.12 -23.05
CA ASN A 201 -3.12 -12.02 -24.12
C ASN A 201 -2.12 -13.10 -23.63
N GLY A 202 -2.38 -13.67 -22.44
CA GLY A 202 -1.53 -14.70 -21.81
C GLY A 202 -0.23 -14.17 -21.16
N THR A 203 0.03 -12.86 -21.21
CA THR A 203 1.18 -12.22 -20.54
C THR A 203 0.74 -11.59 -19.22
N ASN A 204 1.57 -11.72 -18.17
CA ASN A 204 1.32 -11.14 -16.86
C ASN A 204 1.76 -9.66 -16.80
N PHE A 205 0.86 -8.82 -16.29
CA PHE A 205 1.03 -7.39 -16.09
C PHE A 205 0.70 -6.99 -14.65
N VAL A 206 1.35 -5.95 -14.16
CA VAL A 206 1.17 -5.36 -12.84
C VAL A 206 0.74 -3.90 -13.02
N GLU A 207 -0.26 -3.48 -12.25
CA GLU A 207 -0.66 -2.07 -12.14
C GLU A 207 -0.64 -1.64 -10.68
N LEU A 208 -0.19 -0.41 -10.41
CA LEU A 208 -0.23 0.22 -9.10
C LEU A 208 -1.26 1.35 -9.11
N TRP A 209 -2.03 1.45 -8.03
CA TRP A 209 -3.04 2.49 -7.85
C TRP A 209 -2.98 3.05 -6.43
N LEU A 210 -3.07 4.36 -6.29
CA LEU A 210 -3.00 5.09 -5.02
C LEU A 210 -4.28 5.89 -4.80
N SER A 211 -4.94 5.66 -3.66
CA SER A 211 -5.96 6.56 -3.10
C SER A 211 -5.35 7.16 -1.82
N PRO A 212 -4.87 8.42 -1.84
CA PRO A 212 -4.14 9.00 -0.71
C PRO A 212 -5.04 9.25 0.51
N THR A 213 -6.28 9.66 0.30
CA THR A 213 -7.28 9.87 1.35
C THR A 213 -8.58 9.13 1.08
N LEU A 214 -9.39 8.99 2.13
CA LEU A 214 -10.71 8.39 2.10
C LEU A 214 -11.74 9.06 1.15
N THR A 215 -11.42 10.23 0.61
CA THR A 215 -12.27 10.99 -0.32
C THR A 215 -11.77 11.01 -1.75
N GLU A 216 -10.59 10.44 -2.03
CA GLU A 216 -9.99 10.42 -3.36
C GLU A 216 -10.17 9.07 -4.04
N GLU A 217 -10.43 9.10 -5.35
CA GLU A 217 -10.48 7.91 -6.20
C GLU A 217 -9.10 7.25 -6.34
N LEU A 218 -9.05 6.04 -6.91
CA LEU A 218 -7.79 5.36 -7.21
C LEU A 218 -7.09 6.01 -8.41
N VAL A 219 -6.00 6.74 -8.15
CA VAL A 219 -5.14 7.35 -9.16
C VAL A 219 -4.05 6.34 -9.56
N ARG A 220 -3.87 6.13 -10.87
CA ARG A 220 -2.83 5.23 -11.41
C ARG A 220 -1.43 5.73 -11.03
N VAL A 221 -0.54 4.82 -10.65
CA VAL A 221 0.84 5.11 -10.27
C VAL A 221 1.79 4.46 -11.27
N ASP A 222 2.69 5.27 -11.84
CA ASP A 222 3.73 4.78 -12.74
C ASP A 222 4.99 4.37 -11.96
N ILE A 223 5.54 3.22 -12.32
CA ILE A 223 6.84 2.74 -11.83
C ILE A 223 7.91 3.24 -12.81
N PRO A 224 8.87 4.08 -12.38
CA PRO A 224 10.02 4.43 -13.22
C PRO A 224 10.72 3.18 -13.78
N GLN A 225 11.02 3.20 -15.08
CA GLN A 225 11.61 2.09 -15.85
C GLN A 225 10.68 0.88 -16.09
N CYS A 226 9.42 0.89 -15.65
CA CYS A 226 8.40 -0.07 -16.09
C CYS A 226 7.19 0.64 -16.71
N PRO A 227 7.04 0.66 -18.05
CA PRO A 227 5.94 1.37 -18.71
C PRO A 227 4.59 0.75 -18.36
N ASN A 228 3.55 1.56 -18.24
CA ASN A 228 2.23 1.15 -17.73
C ASN A 228 1.31 0.66 -18.88
N PRO A 229 0.66 -0.53 -18.78
CA PRO A 229 0.73 -1.53 -17.71
C PRO A 229 2.09 -2.25 -17.68
N CYS A 230 2.63 -2.42 -16.48
CA CYS A 230 4.00 -2.91 -16.25
C CYS A 230 4.08 -4.43 -16.43
N ARG A 231 4.89 -4.94 -17.38
CA ARG A 231 5.11 -6.39 -17.48
C ARG A 231 5.75 -6.93 -16.21
N LEU A 232 5.27 -8.05 -15.69
CA LEU A 232 5.80 -8.65 -14.46
C LEU A 232 7.31 -8.96 -14.56
N GLU A 233 7.76 -9.49 -15.69
CA GLU A 233 9.18 -9.70 -16.01
C GLU A 233 10.01 -8.41 -15.92
N THR A 234 9.45 -7.29 -16.40
CA THR A 234 10.13 -5.98 -16.30
C THR A 234 10.19 -5.50 -14.85
N LEU A 235 9.13 -5.70 -14.04
CA LEU A 235 9.15 -5.39 -12.60
C LEU A 235 10.18 -6.25 -11.84
N GLN A 236 10.25 -7.54 -12.14
CA GLN A 236 11.22 -8.47 -11.55
C GLN A 236 12.66 -8.04 -11.87
N ASN A 237 12.92 -7.57 -13.10
CA ASN A 237 14.22 -7.01 -13.48
C ASN A 237 14.52 -5.66 -12.79
N VAL A 238 13.55 -4.73 -12.71
CA VAL A 238 13.71 -3.44 -11.98
C VAL A 238 14.01 -3.64 -10.50
N LEU A 239 13.43 -4.67 -9.88
CA LEU A 239 13.63 -4.98 -8.46
C LEU A 239 14.75 -6.00 -8.18
N LYS A 240 15.42 -6.55 -9.19
CA LYS A 240 16.39 -7.67 -9.04
C LYS A 240 17.42 -7.41 -7.95
N ASP A 241 18.17 -6.31 -8.06
CA ASP A 241 19.24 -5.95 -7.12
C ASP A 241 18.71 -5.19 -5.89
N ARG A 242 17.38 -5.08 -5.75
CA ARG A 242 16.62 -4.35 -4.73
C ARG A 242 15.73 -5.27 -3.87
N ARG A 243 15.74 -6.57 -4.14
CA ARG A 243 15.16 -7.63 -3.30
C ARG A 243 16.15 -8.06 -2.22
N LEU A 244 15.62 -8.70 -1.18
CA LEU A 244 16.40 -9.47 -0.21
C LEU A 244 15.50 -10.59 0.31
N SER A 245 15.80 -11.82 -0.10
CA SER A 245 15.00 -13.02 0.23
C SER A 245 14.86 -13.16 1.76
N LYS A 246 13.78 -13.79 2.23
CA LYS A 246 13.59 -14.02 3.67
C LYS A 246 14.81 -14.71 4.33
N PRO A 247 15.38 -15.81 3.81
CA PRO A 247 16.57 -16.42 4.40
C PRO A 247 17.78 -15.49 4.43
N SER A 248 18.03 -14.73 3.35
CA SER A 248 19.16 -13.79 3.30
C SER A 248 18.95 -12.57 4.20
N TRP A 249 17.71 -12.15 4.44
CA TRP A 249 17.36 -11.14 5.45
C TRP A 249 17.58 -11.65 6.87
N GLU A 250 17.08 -12.86 7.19
CA GLU A 250 17.29 -13.51 8.49
C GLU A 250 18.79 -13.73 8.77
N ALA A 251 19.58 -14.14 7.77
CA ALA A 251 21.03 -14.26 7.87
C ALA A 251 21.73 -12.92 8.15
N GLN A 252 21.37 -11.84 7.43
CA GLN A 252 21.92 -10.50 7.70
C GLN A 252 21.54 -9.97 9.09
N CYS A 253 20.30 -10.21 9.55
CA CYS A 253 19.87 -9.86 10.90
C CYS A 253 20.61 -10.64 12.00
N LEU A 254 21.14 -11.83 11.71
CA LEU A 254 22.03 -12.61 12.58
C LEU A 254 23.52 -12.23 12.43
N GLY A 255 23.86 -11.27 11.57
CA GLY A 255 25.25 -10.85 11.31
C GLY A 255 26.06 -11.83 10.46
N LEU A 256 25.40 -12.70 9.70
CA LEU A 256 26.03 -13.68 8.80
C LEU A 256 26.21 -13.08 7.39
N GLU A 257 27.31 -13.42 6.71
CA GLU A 257 27.53 -12.98 5.34
C GLU A 257 26.54 -13.63 4.36
N ALA A 258 25.97 -12.82 3.46
CA ALA A 258 24.97 -13.26 2.48
C ALA A 258 25.47 -14.34 1.49
N ASN A 259 26.79 -14.44 1.31
CA ASN A 259 27.47 -15.35 0.38
C ASN A 259 27.25 -16.85 0.68
N ALA A 260 26.61 -17.20 1.81
CA ALA A 260 26.43 -18.58 2.25
C ALA A 260 25.22 -19.32 1.64
N TYR A 261 24.24 -18.62 1.04
CA TYR A 261 22.92 -19.23 0.72
C TYR A 261 22.41 -19.09 -0.72
N ASP A 262 23.01 -18.25 -1.58
CA ASP A 262 22.59 -18.07 -2.99
C ASP A 262 22.78 -19.32 -3.88
N GLY A 263 23.29 -20.43 -3.33
CA GLY A 263 23.50 -21.71 -4.03
C GLY A 263 22.50 -22.83 -3.70
N ILE A 264 21.48 -22.61 -2.86
CA ILE A 264 20.57 -23.69 -2.40
C ILE A 264 19.10 -23.38 -2.72
N VAL A 265 18.78 -23.39 -4.02
CA VAL A 265 17.42 -23.65 -4.52
C VAL A 265 17.51 -24.68 -5.65
N THR A 266 17.00 -25.87 -5.38
CA THR A 266 16.85 -27.00 -6.32
C THR A 266 15.43 -27.52 -6.26
#